data_AF-A0AAV9CYQ2-F1
#
_entry.id   AF-A0AAV9CYQ2-F1
#
_cell.length_a   1.000
_cell.length_b   1.000
_cell.length_c   1.000
_cell.angle_alpha   90.00
_cell.angle_beta   90.00
_cell.angle_gamma   90.00
#
_symmetry.space_group_name_H-M   'P 1'
#
loop_
_entity.id
_entity.type
_entity.pdbx_description
1 polymer ?
#
loop_
_entity_poly.entity_id
_entity_poly.type
_entity_poly.pdbx_seq_one_letter_code
_entity_poly.pdbx_strand_id
1 'polypeptide(L)'
;MSALTDGLRDKQDKVRRFSMAALGELLYYISTQGENVKAGNLAESPSKDNRSASGWQVPSSLIALMSSILRKGEDDATQLYALRTIENVCSQGGDWASRFTSHGQDVIGNLCYIYKAMGKQESTRLTAGSCLVRVARFDPPSIQKIMEKLSFKDTASALIKEEPPIILNDPSIFTGHVLPSLAVLYKGNKDGDARFLCLKILFSLVVVLFTYMGNTSLAEEQILNDLKMMSHTYFLPLYPTFIEDEDPIPMYAQKLLVMLIEYNFINVSDILHLKTVTQCFDFLLGDLSSANVSNVQLCLALASAPDLETKILSQLHVVRKVGNLLEFVNAKQMEDFLEPTLALCKAFILRSIGSSKGIAYCKEPSLLNDSTFNVSMAFDQQHSIKDISDFGSNVGVFLELIANPERQIADLASECMVLLIKASPREATTGLLTNLPKISGALESCQHDASGLQLLRVLHALAFSCRQFLSQAMILSISVPEIARVEAIVAGLKTSDILGVAGVASTLILELQRLPRGV
;
A
#
# COMPACT_ATOMS: atom_id res chain seq x y z
N MET A 1 -3.84 -31.56 -46.70
CA MET A 1 -3.12 -30.41 -46.11
C MET A 1 -2.28 -29.65 -47.15
N SER A 2 -1.42 -30.30 -47.96
CA SER A 2 -0.62 -29.62 -49.01
C SER A 2 -1.47 -28.79 -49.98
N ALA A 3 -2.49 -29.39 -50.59
CA ALA A 3 -3.36 -28.69 -51.55
C ALA A 3 -4.07 -27.46 -50.95
N LEU A 4 -4.49 -27.53 -49.68
CA LEU A 4 -5.08 -26.38 -48.96
C LEU A 4 -4.03 -25.30 -48.69
N THR A 5 -2.79 -25.69 -48.38
CA THR A 5 -1.67 -24.78 -48.15
C THR A 5 -1.29 -24.04 -49.44
N ASP A 6 -1.31 -24.73 -50.58
CA ASP A 6 -1.09 -24.12 -51.90
C ASP A 6 -2.25 -23.18 -52.26
N GLY A 7 -3.49 -23.56 -51.96
CA GLY A 7 -4.68 -22.72 -52.14
C GLY A 7 -4.67 -21.43 -51.32
N LEU A 8 -3.96 -21.38 -50.18
CA LEU A 8 -3.73 -20.14 -49.42
C LEU A 8 -2.77 -19.15 -50.11
N ARG A 9 -2.00 -19.60 -51.10
CA ARG A 9 -1.08 -18.77 -51.90
C ARG A 9 -1.67 -18.35 -53.24
N ASP A 10 -2.91 -18.73 -53.52
CA ASP A 10 -3.58 -18.44 -54.78
C ASP A 10 -3.86 -16.93 -54.94
N LYS A 11 -3.79 -16.43 -56.17
CA LYS A 11 -4.08 -15.02 -56.47
C LYS A 11 -5.56 -14.67 -56.30
N GLN A 12 -6.45 -15.64 -56.43
CA GLN A 12 -7.89 -15.45 -56.30
C GLN A 12 -8.34 -15.52 -54.84
N ASP A 13 -8.92 -14.42 -54.34
CA ASP A 13 -9.42 -14.33 -52.96
C ASP A 13 -10.43 -15.44 -52.65
N LYS A 14 -11.28 -15.80 -53.62
CA LYS A 14 -12.27 -16.87 -53.47
C LYS A 14 -11.61 -18.23 -53.15
N VAL A 15 -10.50 -18.55 -53.82
CA VAL A 15 -9.74 -19.79 -53.58
C VAL A 15 -9.09 -19.73 -52.20
N ARG A 16 -8.51 -18.59 -51.80
CA ARG A 16 -7.93 -18.41 -50.47
C ARG A 16 -8.96 -18.55 -49.36
N ARG A 17 -10.15 -17.95 -49.49
CA ARG A 17 -11.27 -18.05 -48.52
C ARG A 17 -11.68 -19.49 -48.26
N PHE A 18 -11.98 -20.25 -49.33
CA PHE A 18 -12.38 -21.66 -49.20
C PHE A 18 -11.25 -22.53 -48.65
N SER A 19 -10.02 -22.28 -49.08
CA SER A 19 -8.85 -22.99 -48.58
C SER A 19 -8.63 -22.74 -47.10
N MET A 20 -8.77 -21.49 -46.62
CA MET A 20 -8.65 -21.12 -45.21
C MET A 20 -9.77 -21.72 -44.37
N ALA A 21 -11.02 -21.67 -44.83
CA ALA A 21 -12.15 -22.26 -44.12
C ALA A 21 -11.98 -23.79 -43.95
N ALA A 22 -11.66 -24.51 -45.04
CA ALA A 22 -11.44 -25.95 -45.00
C ALA A 22 -10.21 -26.32 -44.15
N LEU A 23 -9.15 -25.51 -44.21
CA LEU A 23 -7.98 -25.70 -43.36
C LEU A 23 -8.32 -25.46 -41.89
N GLY A 24 -9.18 -24.49 -41.59
CA GLY A 24 -9.60 -24.17 -40.24
C GLY A 24 -10.31 -25.34 -39.55
N GLU A 25 -11.27 -25.95 -40.23
CA GLU A 25 -11.96 -27.16 -39.74
C GLU A 25 -10.99 -28.32 -39.50
N LEU A 26 -10.06 -28.55 -40.44
CA LEU A 26 -9.06 -29.60 -40.30
C LEU A 26 -8.14 -29.37 -39.10
N LEU A 27 -7.68 -28.13 -38.89
CA LEU A 27 -6.81 -27.80 -37.77
C LEU A 27 -7.54 -27.84 -36.44
N TYR A 28 -8.80 -27.40 -36.40
CA TYR A 28 -9.63 -27.54 -35.22
C TYR A 28 -9.78 -29.01 -34.83
N TYR A 29 -10.10 -29.89 -35.80
CA TYR A 29 -10.14 -31.33 -35.57
C TYR A 29 -8.81 -31.91 -35.08
N ILE A 30 -7.68 -31.50 -35.66
CA ILE A 30 -6.36 -31.95 -35.19
C ILE A 30 -6.11 -31.46 -33.75
N SER A 31 -6.51 -30.23 -33.42
CA SER A 31 -6.31 -29.65 -32.09
C SER A 31 -7.12 -30.35 -31.00
N THR A 32 -8.34 -30.81 -31.29
CA THR A 32 -9.19 -31.55 -30.33
C THR A 32 -8.76 -33.01 -30.13
N GLN A 33 -8.05 -33.60 -31.11
CA GLN A 33 -7.54 -34.97 -31.01
C GLN A 33 -6.34 -35.12 -30.05
N GLY A 34 -5.62 -34.03 -29.75
CA GLY A 34 -4.47 -34.04 -28.86
C GLY A 34 -4.79 -34.27 -27.38
N GLU A 35 -5.99 -33.88 -26.92
CA GLU A 35 -6.41 -34.04 -25.52
C GLU A 35 -6.81 -35.50 -25.19
N ASN A 36 -7.40 -36.23 -26.13
CA ASN A 36 -7.88 -37.61 -25.92
C ASN A 36 -6.76 -38.65 -25.68
N VAL A 37 -5.51 -38.34 -26.03
CA VAL A 37 -4.39 -39.29 -25.89
C VAL A 37 -3.76 -39.25 -24.49
N LYS A 38 -3.91 -38.15 -23.73
CA LYS A 38 -3.34 -38.04 -22.37
C LYS A 38 -4.20 -38.68 -21.28
N ALA A 39 -5.50 -38.86 -21.50
CA ALA A 39 -6.40 -39.48 -20.52
C ALA A 39 -6.42 -41.03 -20.57
N GLY A 40 -5.87 -41.65 -21.61
CA GLY A 40 -6.01 -43.10 -21.86
C GLY A 40 -4.88 -44.01 -21.34
N ASN A 41 -3.77 -43.46 -20.85
CA ASN A 41 -2.57 -44.27 -20.52
C ASN A 41 -2.31 -44.40 -19.01
N LEU A 42 -3.31 -44.89 -18.28
CA LEU A 42 -3.16 -45.46 -16.94
C LEU A 42 -3.83 -46.84 -16.88
N ALA A 43 -3.37 -47.80 -17.70
CA ALA A 43 -3.63 -49.23 -17.50
C ALA A 43 -2.65 -50.11 -18.31
N GLU A 44 -1.74 -50.74 -17.57
CA GLU A 44 -1.03 -52.02 -17.76
C GLU A 44 -0.71 -52.65 -19.14
N SER A 45 0.58 -53.01 -19.24
CA SER A 45 1.20 -54.20 -19.84
C SER A 45 1.80 -54.16 -21.27
N PRO A 46 2.93 -54.88 -21.48
CA PRO A 46 3.83 -54.67 -22.62
C PRO A 46 3.68 -55.77 -23.66
N SER A 47 3.20 -55.43 -24.85
CA SER A 47 3.38 -56.27 -26.03
C SER A 47 3.69 -55.42 -27.25
N LYS A 48 4.77 -55.84 -27.93
CA LYS A 48 5.27 -55.28 -29.18
C LYS A 48 4.19 -55.41 -30.25
N ASP A 49 3.75 -54.28 -30.79
CA ASP A 49 3.59 -54.14 -32.23
C ASP A 49 3.85 -52.70 -32.67
N ASN A 50 4.78 -52.59 -33.61
CA ASN A 50 5.27 -51.38 -34.25
C ASN A 50 4.17 -50.73 -35.12
N ARG A 51 3.29 -49.91 -34.53
CA ARG A 51 2.63 -48.78 -35.21
C ARG A 51 2.36 -47.69 -34.19
N SER A 52 3.39 -46.91 -33.88
CA SER A 52 3.24 -45.61 -33.22
C SER A 52 2.19 -44.80 -33.99
N ALA A 53 1.10 -44.46 -33.30
CA ALA A 53 -0.04 -43.73 -33.84
C ALA A 53 0.43 -42.55 -34.71
N SER A 54 -0.09 -42.46 -35.93
CA SER A 54 0.16 -41.39 -36.88
C SER A 54 -0.43 -40.08 -36.34
N GLY A 55 0.29 -39.42 -35.44
CA GLY A 55 -0.05 -38.07 -34.99
C GLY A 55 0.03 -37.12 -36.18
N TRP A 56 -1.08 -36.50 -36.54
CA TRP A 56 -1.14 -35.46 -37.57
C TRP A 56 -0.24 -34.29 -37.15
N GLN A 57 1.01 -34.27 -37.60
CA GLN A 57 1.95 -33.18 -37.30
C GLN A 57 1.70 -32.00 -38.23
N VAL A 58 1.24 -30.89 -37.65
CA VAL A 58 1.08 -29.62 -38.38
C VAL A 58 2.46 -28.97 -38.55
N PRO A 59 2.91 -28.61 -39.77
CA PRO A 59 4.20 -27.96 -39.96
C PRO A 59 4.24 -26.51 -39.45
N SER A 60 5.37 -26.05 -38.91
CA SER A 60 5.57 -24.64 -38.48
C SER A 60 5.43 -23.65 -39.64
N SER A 61 5.75 -24.08 -40.87
CA SER A 61 5.55 -23.27 -42.08
C SER A 61 4.07 -22.96 -42.35
N LEU A 62 3.17 -23.87 -41.97
CA LEU A 62 1.72 -23.66 -42.09
C LEU A 62 1.23 -22.65 -41.05
N ILE A 63 1.74 -22.72 -39.81
CA ILE A 63 1.45 -21.75 -38.74
C ILE A 63 1.91 -20.34 -39.16
N ALA A 64 3.11 -20.23 -39.73
CA ALA A 64 3.63 -18.97 -40.26
C ALA A 64 2.75 -18.42 -41.40
N LEU A 65 2.32 -19.29 -42.33
CA LEU A 65 1.44 -18.90 -43.43
C LEU A 65 0.08 -18.43 -42.93
N MET A 66 -0.54 -19.13 -41.99
CA MET A 66 -1.82 -18.70 -41.40
C MET A 66 -1.69 -17.35 -40.68
N SER A 67 -0.62 -17.17 -39.90
CA SER A 67 -0.36 -15.91 -39.22
C SER A 67 -0.14 -14.77 -40.22
N SER A 68 0.43 -15.06 -41.39
CA SER A 68 0.63 -14.09 -42.45
C SER A 68 -0.66 -13.59 -43.11
N ILE A 69 -1.73 -14.38 -43.09
CA ILE A 69 -3.05 -13.99 -43.62
C ILE A 69 -3.66 -12.88 -42.77
N LEU A 70 -3.31 -12.79 -41.48
CA LEU A 70 -3.80 -11.73 -40.60
C LEU A 70 -3.19 -10.34 -40.90
N ARG A 71 -2.22 -10.23 -41.83
CA ARG A 71 -1.54 -8.96 -42.13
C ARG A 71 -2.46 -7.92 -42.78
N LYS A 72 -2.15 -6.64 -42.56
CA LYS A 72 -2.81 -5.53 -43.26
C LYS A 72 -2.74 -5.70 -44.79
N GLY A 73 -3.90 -5.58 -45.45
CA GLY A 73 -4.03 -5.64 -46.91
C GLY A 73 -4.63 -6.94 -47.44
N GLU A 74 -4.81 -7.96 -46.59
CA GLU A 74 -5.47 -9.21 -46.98
C GLU A 74 -7.01 -9.05 -47.02
N ASP A 75 -7.68 -9.92 -47.78
CA ASP A 75 -9.12 -9.95 -47.93
C ASP A 75 -9.85 -10.20 -46.59
N ASP A 76 -10.83 -9.35 -46.26
CA ASP A 76 -11.53 -9.35 -44.96
C ASP A 76 -12.14 -10.70 -44.59
N ALA A 77 -12.74 -11.41 -45.55
CA ALA A 77 -13.35 -12.72 -45.29
C ALA A 77 -12.28 -13.79 -45.01
N THR A 78 -11.19 -13.78 -45.78
CA THR A 78 -10.05 -14.68 -45.58
C THR A 78 -9.38 -14.44 -44.23
N GLN A 79 -9.22 -13.17 -43.84
CA GLN A 79 -8.72 -12.77 -42.53
C GLN A 79 -9.63 -13.24 -41.38
N LEU A 80 -10.94 -13.12 -41.54
CA LEU A 80 -11.90 -13.58 -40.52
C LEU A 80 -11.84 -15.09 -40.33
N TYR A 81 -11.72 -15.88 -41.41
CA TYR A 81 -11.55 -17.33 -41.32
C TYR A 81 -10.24 -17.71 -40.63
N ALA A 82 -9.13 -17.04 -40.98
CA ALA A 82 -7.85 -17.26 -40.32
C ALA A 82 -7.92 -16.91 -38.83
N LEU A 83 -8.52 -15.77 -38.50
CA LEU A 83 -8.69 -15.29 -37.13
C LEU A 83 -9.48 -16.29 -36.27
N ARG A 84 -10.66 -16.72 -36.73
CA ARG A 84 -11.49 -17.71 -36.01
C ARG A 84 -10.78 -19.05 -35.86
N THR A 85 -10.02 -19.46 -36.87
CA THR A 85 -9.23 -20.69 -36.80
C THR A 85 -8.20 -20.60 -35.69
N ILE A 86 -7.41 -19.51 -35.66
CA ILE A 86 -6.35 -19.32 -34.65
C ILE A 86 -6.97 -19.22 -33.26
N GLU A 87 -8.05 -18.47 -33.11
CA GLU A 87 -8.81 -18.36 -31.87
C GLU A 87 -9.28 -19.73 -31.34
N ASN A 88 -9.91 -20.54 -32.19
CA ASN A 88 -10.42 -21.86 -31.82
C ASN A 88 -9.31 -22.85 -31.48
N VAL A 89 -8.23 -22.86 -32.25
CA VAL A 89 -7.10 -23.77 -32.04
C VAL A 89 -6.32 -23.39 -30.77
N CYS A 90 -6.10 -22.10 -30.52
CA CYS A 90 -5.53 -21.62 -29.26
C CYS A 90 -6.42 -21.88 -28.04
N SER A 91 -7.71 -22.19 -28.23
CA SER A 91 -8.61 -22.58 -27.12
C SER A 91 -8.37 -24.01 -26.62
N GLN A 92 -7.71 -24.87 -27.40
CA GLN A 92 -7.52 -26.29 -27.08
C GLN A 92 -6.25 -26.58 -26.25
N GLY A 93 -5.54 -25.55 -25.76
CA GLY A 93 -4.42 -25.69 -24.82
C GLY A 93 -3.13 -24.95 -25.18
N GLY A 94 -2.20 -24.96 -24.22
CA GLY A 94 -0.92 -24.23 -24.23
C GLY A 94 -0.04 -24.45 -25.46
N ASP A 95 0.05 -25.70 -25.94
CA ASP A 95 0.93 -26.09 -27.04
C ASP A 95 0.61 -25.33 -28.33
N TRP A 96 -0.67 -25.06 -28.61
CA TRP A 96 -1.07 -24.33 -29.81
C TRP A 96 -0.77 -22.84 -29.71
N ALA A 97 -1.08 -22.23 -28.57
CA ALA A 97 -0.78 -20.82 -28.32
C ALA A 97 0.73 -20.55 -28.45
N SER A 98 1.56 -21.35 -27.79
CA SER A 98 3.03 -21.25 -27.84
C SER A 98 3.58 -21.39 -29.27
N ARG A 99 2.99 -22.28 -30.08
CA ARG A 99 3.42 -22.45 -31.48
C ARG A 99 3.06 -21.27 -32.36
N PHE A 100 1.88 -20.66 -32.18
CA PHE A 100 1.52 -19.45 -32.90
C PHE A 100 2.38 -18.26 -32.49
N THR A 101 2.75 -18.12 -31.21
CA THR A 101 3.60 -17.02 -30.77
C THR A 101 5.08 -17.21 -31.14
N SER A 102 5.56 -18.45 -31.20
CA SER A 102 6.95 -18.79 -31.54
C SER A 102 7.21 -18.91 -33.04
N HIS A 103 6.22 -19.37 -33.82
CA HIS A 103 6.39 -19.69 -35.25
C HIS A 103 5.43 -18.93 -36.16
N GLY A 104 4.40 -18.29 -35.60
CA GLY A 104 3.49 -17.42 -36.33
C GLY A 104 4.16 -16.09 -36.63
N GLN A 105 4.24 -15.74 -37.91
CA GLN A 105 4.89 -14.51 -38.33
C GLN A 105 4.09 -13.28 -37.85
N ASP A 106 4.62 -12.61 -36.82
CA ASP A 106 4.03 -11.46 -36.15
C ASP A 106 2.53 -11.60 -35.81
N VAL A 107 2.13 -12.79 -35.33
CA VAL A 107 0.71 -13.09 -35.07
C VAL A 107 0.10 -12.09 -34.08
N ILE A 108 0.83 -11.75 -33.01
CA ILE A 108 0.39 -10.78 -31.99
C ILE A 108 0.21 -9.39 -32.61
N GLY A 109 1.16 -8.93 -33.42
CA GLY A 109 1.06 -7.63 -34.08
C GLY A 109 -0.11 -7.55 -35.05
N ASN A 110 -0.35 -8.61 -35.81
CA ASN A 110 -1.47 -8.67 -36.74
C ASN A 110 -2.82 -8.71 -36.01
N LEU A 111 -2.94 -9.45 -34.91
CA LEU A 111 -4.14 -9.47 -34.07
C LEU A 111 -4.41 -8.09 -33.45
N CYS A 112 -3.37 -7.42 -32.94
CA CYS A 112 -3.47 -6.05 -32.41
C CYS A 112 -3.93 -5.06 -33.48
N TYR A 113 -3.43 -5.21 -34.72
CA TYR A 113 -3.87 -4.40 -35.86
C TYR A 113 -5.36 -4.61 -36.17
N ILE A 114 -5.83 -5.86 -36.24
CA ILE A 114 -7.24 -6.18 -36.52
C ILE A 114 -8.15 -5.62 -35.43
N TYR A 115 -7.78 -5.77 -34.16
CA TYR A 115 -8.54 -5.23 -33.02
C TYR A 115 -8.72 -3.70 -33.10
N LYS A 116 -7.68 -2.97 -33.51
CA LYS A 116 -7.68 -1.50 -33.64
C LYS A 116 -8.29 -0.96 -34.94
N ALA A 117 -8.53 -1.81 -35.93
CA ALA A 117 -8.95 -1.36 -37.26
C ALA A 117 -10.42 -0.88 -37.26
N MET A 118 -10.65 0.44 -37.10
CA MET A 118 -12.00 1.06 -37.11
C MET A 118 -12.79 0.81 -38.40
N GLY A 119 -12.13 0.49 -39.51
CA GLY A 119 -12.77 0.11 -40.77
C GLY A 119 -13.25 -1.35 -40.85
N LYS A 120 -12.93 -2.19 -39.85
CA LYS A 120 -13.41 -3.58 -39.77
C LYS A 120 -14.69 -3.67 -38.96
N GLN A 121 -15.50 -4.69 -39.25
CA GLN A 121 -16.70 -5.00 -38.47
C GLN A 121 -16.35 -5.21 -36.99
N GLU A 122 -17.18 -4.67 -36.10
CA GLU A 122 -17.02 -4.76 -34.66
C GLU A 122 -16.87 -6.21 -34.17
N SER A 123 -17.67 -7.14 -34.71
CA SER A 123 -17.57 -8.57 -34.42
C SER A 123 -16.18 -9.12 -34.68
N THR A 124 -15.54 -8.75 -35.80
CA THR A 124 -14.18 -9.20 -36.16
C THR A 124 -13.13 -8.61 -35.22
N ARG A 125 -13.31 -7.35 -34.81
CA ARG A 125 -12.44 -6.70 -33.83
C ARG A 125 -12.53 -7.41 -32.48
N LEU A 126 -13.73 -7.70 -32.01
CA LEU A 126 -13.96 -8.43 -30.75
C LEU A 126 -13.39 -9.85 -30.80
N THR A 127 -13.53 -10.57 -31.91
CA THR A 127 -12.88 -11.87 -32.14
C THR A 127 -11.35 -11.76 -32.04
N ALA A 128 -10.73 -10.70 -32.57
CA ALA A 128 -9.29 -10.47 -32.43
C ALA A 128 -8.89 -10.19 -30.99
N GLY A 129 -9.68 -9.41 -30.26
CA GLY A 129 -9.50 -9.19 -28.82
C GLY A 129 -9.58 -10.50 -28.03
N SER A 130 -10.60 -11.31 -28.29
CA SER A 130 -10.78 -12.62 -27.64
C SER A 130 -9.64 -13.59 -27.95
N CYS A 131 -9.15 -13.61 -29.19
CA CYS A 131 -7.99 -14.39 -29.59
C CYS A 131 -6.73 -13.95 -28.83
N LEU A 132 -6.49 -12.65 -28.67
CA LEU A 132 -5.37 -12.11 -27.87
C LEU A 132 -5.46 -12.54 -26.40
N VAL A 133 -6.65 -12.52 -25.79
CA VAL A 133 -6.86 -12.99 -24.41
C VAL A 133 -6.55 -14.48 -24.28
N ARG A 134 -6.97 -15.31 -25.25
CA ARG A 134 -6.66 -16.74 -25.22
C ARG A 134 -5.17 -17.03 -25.41
N VAL A 135 -4.52 -16.30 -26.30
CA VAL A 135 -3.05 -16.40 -26.49
C VAL A 135 -2.33 -15.99 -25.20
N ALA A 136 -2.75 -14.88 -24.56
CA ALA A 136 -2.21 -14.46 -23.27
C ALA A 136 -2.43 -15.52 -22.17
N ARG A 137 -3.60 -16.17 -22.16
CA ARG A 137 -3.95 -17.21 -21.19
C ARG A 137 -3.06 -18.45 -21.30
N PHE A 138 -2.83 -18.91 -22.52
CA PHE A 138 -2.17 -20.18 -22.80
C PHE A 138 -0.68 -20.06 -23.14
N ASP A 139 -0.20 -18.86 -23.45
CA ASP A 139 1.22 -18.51 -23.61
C ASP A 139 1.52 -17.20 -22.86
N PRO A 140 1.63 -17.22 -21.52
CA PRO A 140 1.76 -16.01 -20.72
C PRO A 140 2.93 -15.07 -21.07
N PRO A 141 4.11 -15.54 -21.57
CA PRO A 141 5.16 -14.65 -22.08
C PRO A 141 4.69 -13.70 -23.20
N SER A 142 3.58 -14.00 -23.87
CA SER A 142 2.99 -13.14 -24.89
C SER A 142 2.35 -11.86 -24.33
N ILE A 143 1.98 -11.82 -23.04
CA ILE A 143 1.34 -10.66 -22.39
C ILE A 143 2.17 -9.39 -22.58
N GLN A 144 3.48 -9.46 -22.35
CA GLN A 144 4.38 -8.33 -22.54
C GLN A 144 4.29 -7.79 -23.98
N LYS A 145 4.36 -8.67 -24.99
CA LYS A 145 4.30 -8.29 -26.41
C LYS A 145 2.93 -7.71 -26.79
N ILE A 146 1.85 -8.24 -26.23
CA ILE A 146 0.48 -7.74 -26.45
C ILE A 146 0.34 -6.33 -25.88
N MET A 147 0.84 -6.09 -24.66
CA MET A 147 0.80 -4.79 -24.01
C MET A 147 1.67 -3.74 -24.71
N GLU A 148 2.81 -4.12 -25.27
CA GLU A 148 3.66 -3.25 -26.08
C GLU A 148 2.98 -2.84 -27.41
N LYS A 149 2.17 -3.72 -28.03
CA LYS A 149 1.57 -3.49 -29.35
C LYS A 149 0.15 -2.93 -29.33
N LEU A 150 -0.65 -3.26 -28.32
CA LEU A 150 -1.89 -2.55 -28.05
C LEU A 150 -1.56 -1.15 -27.52
N SER A 151 -2.44 -0.17 -27.75
CA SER A 151 -2.26 1.10 -27.06
C SER A 151 -2.47 0.76 -25.61
N PHE A 152 -1.42 0.86 -24.80
CA PHE A 152 -1.49 0.53 -23.39
C PHE A 152 -2.67 1.22 -22.71
N LYS A 153 -3.06 2.42 -23.19
CA LYS A 153 -4.27 3.15 -22.78
C LYS A 153 -5.59 2.39 -23.04
N ASP A 154 -5.73 1.67 -24.16
CA ASP A 154 -6.97 0.97 -24.50
C ASP A 154 -7.16 -0.28 -23.63
N THR A 155 -6.11 -1.11 -23.48
CA THR A 155 -6.13 -2.30 -22.62
C THR A 155 -6.28 -1.93 -21.15
N ALA A 156 -5.60 -0.89 -20.70
CA ALA A 156 -5.76 -0.38 -19.35
C ALA A 156 -7.18 0.14 -19.10
N SER A 157 -7.78 0.83 -20.07
CA SER A 157 -9.15 1.33 -19.93
C SER A 157 -10.16 0.19 -19.81
N ALA A 158 -9.93 -0.94 -20.49
CA ALA A 158 -10.74 -2.14 -20.34
C ALA A 158 -10.52 -2.78 -18.95
N LEU A 159 -9.27 -2.99 -18.52
CA LEU A 159 -8.96 -3.56 -17.19
C LEU A 159 -9.47 -2.71 -16.02
N ILE A 160 -9.47 -1.38 -16.16
CA ILE A 160 -9.97 -0.45 -15.14
C ILE A 160 -11.52 -0.38 -15.16
N LYS A 161 -12.16 -0.65 -16.31
CA LYS A 161 -13.63 -0.60 -16.47
C LYS A 161 -14.30 -1.97 -16.29
N GLU A 162 -13.58 -3.07 -16.48
CA GLU A 162 -14.15 -4.41 -16.39
C GLU A 162 -14.49 -4.78 -14.95
N GLU A 163 -15.61 -5.48 -14.81
CA GLU A 163 -16.13 -5.93 -13.52
C GLU A 163 -15.15 -6.95 -12.88
N PRO A 164 -15.13 -7.04 -11.53
CA PRO A 164 -14.32 -8.01 -10.79
C PRO A 164 -14.30 -9.46 -11.32
N PRO A 165 -15.35 -10.06 -11.91
CA PRO A 165 -15.38 -11.48 -12.22
C PRO A 165 -14.28 -11.97 -13.15
N ILE A 166 -13.80 -11.14 -14.09
CA ILE A 166 -12.79 -11.58 -15.08
C ILE A 166 -11.42 -11.78 -14.44
N ILE A 167 -11.03 -10.90 -13.53
CA ILE A 167 -9.78 -11.00 -12.77
C ILE A 167 -9.84 -12.21 -11.83
N LEU A 168 -11.01 -12.46 -11.24
CA LEU A 168 -11.22 -13.55 -10.28
C LEU A 168 -11.34 -14.94 -10.93
N ASN A 169 -11.58 -15.00 -12.24
CA ASN A 169 -11.64 -16.26 -12.97
C ASN A 169 -10.26 -16.92 -13.17
N ASP A 170 -9.17 -16.13 -13.20
CA ASP A 170 -7.81 -16.66 -13.33
C ASP A 170 -6.75 -15.77 -12.64
N PRO A 171 -6.76 -15.68 -11.29
CA PRO A 171 -5.89 -14.77 -10.55
C PRO A 171 -4.40 -15.04 -10.77
N SER A 172 -4.03 -16.31 -11.00
CA SER A 172 -2.65 -16.77 -11.19
C SER A 172 -1.95 -16.10 -12.37
N ILE A 173 -2.69 -15.82 -13.45
CA ILE A 173 -2.15 -15.13 -14.63
C ILE A 173 -1.86 -13.66 -14.30
N PHE A 174 -2.73 -13.03 -13.51
CA PHE A 174 -2.55 -11.64 -13.13
C PHE A 174 -1.34 -11.49 -12.20
N THR A 175 -1.22 -12.35 -11.18
CA THR A 175 -0.11 -12.33 -10.23
C THR A 175 1.22 -12.75 -10.85
N GLY A 176 1.23 -13.82 -11.65
CA GLY A 176 2.44 -14.41 -12.22
C GLY A 176 2.96 -13.70 -13.48
N HIS A 177 2.10 -12.99 -14.23
CA HIS A 177 2.48 -12.47 -15.55
C HIS A 177 2.08 -11.01 -15.81
N VAL A 178 0.85 -10.60 -15.48
CA VAL A 178 0.39 -9.22 -15.75
C VAL A 178 1.10 -8.21 -14.85
N LEU A 179 1.14 -8.44 -13.53
CA LEU A 179 1.82 -7.53 -12.59
C LEU A 179 3.33 -7.39 -12.89
N PRO A 180 4.08 -8.49 -13.12
CA PRO A 180 5.46 -8.39 -13.59
C PRO A 180 5.63 -7.60 -14.90
N SER A 181 4.75 -7.83 -15.88
CA SER A 181 4.82 -7.13 -17.18
C SER A 181 4.60 -5.62 -17.01
N LEU A 182 3.67 -5.20 -16.14
CA LEU A 182 3.44 -3.78 -15.81
C LEU A 182 4.68 -3.13 -15.20
N ALA A 183 5.39 -3.83 -14.31
CA ALA A 183 6.61 -3.31 -13.69
C ALA A 183 7.75 -3.15 -14.72
N VAL A 184 7.91 -4.12 -15.63
CA VAL A 184 8.90 -4.03 -16.72
C VAL A 184 8.56 -2.87 -17.67
N LEU A 185 7.29 -2.73 -18.04
CA LEU A 185 6.81 -1.64 -18.89
C LEU A 185 7.03 -0.28 -18.24
N TYR A 186 6.72 -0.15 -16.95
CA TYR A 186 6.98 1.08 -16.20
C TYR A 186 8.46 1.49 -16.33
N LYS A 187 9.38 0.56 -16.03
CA LYS A 187 10.82 0.81 -16.03
C LYS A 187 11.37 1.20 -17.41
N GLY A 188 10.80 0.64 -18.47
CA GLY A 188 11.25 0.88 -19.85
C GLY A 188 10.66 2.12 -20.52
N ASN A 189 9.64 2.76 -19.91
CA ASN A 189 8.85 3.77 -20.59
C ASN A 189 9.24 5.20 -20.22
N LYS A 190 9.42 6.06 -21.23
CA LYS A 190 9.77 7.48 -21.07
C LYS A 190 8.55 8.39 -20.95
N ASP A 191 7.37 7.92 -21.36
CA ASP A 191 6.11 8.67 -21.29
C ASP A 191 5.52 8.60 -19.87
N GLY A 192 5.36 9.76 -19.22
CA GLY A 192 4.83 9.88 -17.86
C GLY A 192 3.41 9.33 -17.72
N ASP A 193 2.56 9.59 -18.71
CA ASP A 193 1.18 9.07 -18.77
C ASP A 193 1.15 7.53 -18.76
N ALA A 194 2.01 6.91 -19.57
CA ALA A 194 2.10 5.46 -19.65
C ALA A 194 2.67 4.84 -18.36
N ARG A 195 3.69 5.48 -17.75
CA ARG A 195 4.22 5.07 -16.44
C ARG A 195 3.14 5.15 -15.36
N PHE A 196 2.44 6.27 -15.27
CA PHE A 196 1.33 6.44 -14.33
C PHE A 196 0.26 5.37 -14.52
N LEU A 197 -0.13 5.10 -15.77
CA LEU A 197 -1.12 4.10 -16.07
C LEU A 197 -0.65 2.67 -15.72
N CYS A 198 0.64 2.34 -15.85
CA CYS A 198 1.21 1.07 -15.36
C CYS A 198 1.00 0.89 -13.86
N LEU A 199 1.39 1.91 -13.09
CA LEU A 199 1.24 1.89 -11.64
C LEU A 199 -0.24 1.88 -11.22
N LYS A 200 -1.09 2.62 -11.92
CA LYS A 200 -2.53 2.67 -11.64
C LYS A 200 -3.21 1.31 -11.83
N ILE A 201 -2.89 0.59 -12.91
CA ILE A 201 -3.42 -0.77 -13.13
C ILE A 201 -2.88 -1.71 -12.07
N LEU A 202 -1.57 -1.65 -11.79
CA LEU A 202 -0.94 -2.49 -10.76
C LEU A 202 -1.63 -2.29 -9.42
N PHE A 203 -1.86 -1.04 -9.01
CA PHE A 203 -2.60 -0.69 -7.81
C PHE A 203 -4.03 -1.26 -7.83
N SER A 204 -4.79 -1.04 -8.91
CA SER A 204 -6.16 -1.54 -9.03
C SER A 204 -6.25 -3.06 -8.94
N LEU A 205 -5.33 -3.79 -9.60
CA LEU A 205 -5.28 -5.24 -9.55
C LEU A 205 -4.97 -5.76 -8.14
N VAL A 206 -3.98 -5.17 -7.46
CA VAL A 206 -3.65 -5.55 -6.08
C VAL A 206 -4.83 -5.33 -5.14
N VAL A 207 -5.55 -4.20 -5.25
CA VAL A 207 -6.75 -3.93 -4.43
C VAL A 207 -7.85 -4.97 -4.68
N VAL A 208 -8.11 -5.33 -5.94
CA VAL A 208 -9.11 -6.36 -6.28
C VAL A 208 -8.72 -7.71 -5.69
N LEU A 209 -7.44 -8.08 -5.81
CA LEU A 209 -6.91 -9.33 -5.24
C LEU A 209 -7.01 -9.34 -3.71
N PHE A 210 -6.74 -8.23 -3.04
CA PHE A 210 -6.86 -8.12 -1.58
C PHE A 210 -8.31 -8.22 -1.12
N THR A 211 -9.23 -7.58 -1.85
CA THR A 211 -10.67 -7.68 -1.60
C THR A 211 -11.16 -9.13 -1.77
N TYR A 212 -10.68 -9.82 -2.80
CA TYR A 212 -11.00 -11.22 -3.04
C TYR A 212 -10.49 -12.14 -1.93
N MET A 213 -9.22 -11.98 -1.53
CA MET A 213 -8.62 -12.76 -0.45
C MET A 213 -9.30 -12.49 0.90
N GLY A 214 -9.74 -11.26 1.17
CA GLY A 214 -10.47 -10.92 2.39
C GLY A 214 -11.87 -11.55 2.48
N ASN A 215 -12.54 -11.75 1.33
CA ASN A 215 -13.88 -12.31 1.27
C ASN A 215 -13.91 -13.84 1.14
N THR A 216 -12.78 -14.47 0.80
CA THR A 216 -12.71 -15.91 0.51
C THR A 216 -11.79 -16.59 1.52
N SER A 217 -12.32 -17.53 2.32
CA SER A 217 -11.52 -18.25 3.33
C SER A 217 -10.48 -19.22 2.74
N LEU A 218 -10.39 -19.30 1.41
CA LEU A 218 -9.51 -20.16 0.63
C LEU A 218 -8.68 -19.27 -0.31
N ALA A 219 -8.01 -18.25 0.21
CA ALA A 219 -6.95 -17.59 -0.55
C ALA A 219 -5.94 -18.65 -0.97
N GLU A 220 -5.81 -18.90 -2.27
CA GLU A 220 -4.88 -19.91 -2.78
C GLU A 220 -3.47 -19.50 -2.35
N GLU A 221 -2.74 -20.41 -1.69
CA GLU A 221 -1.38 -20.19 -1.19
C GLU A 221 -0.45 -19.71 -2.33
N GLN A 222 -0.71 -20.15 -3.55
CA GLN A 222 -0.01 -19.71 -4.75
C GLN A 222 -0.16 -18.21 -5.03
N ILE A 223 -1.39 -17.66 -4.96
CA ILE A 223 -1.65 -16.23 -5.19
C ILE A 223 -0.91 -15.38 -4.16
N LEU A 224 -0.92 -15.81 -2.90
CA LEU A 224 -0.21 -15.13 -1.82
C LEU A 224 1.31 -15.12 -2.07
N ASN A 225 1.88 -16.27 -2.45
CA ASN A 225 3.29 -16.41 -2.77
C ASN A 225 3.68 -15.58 -4.00
N ASP A 226 2.86 -15.57 -5.04
CA ASP A 226 3.10 -14.78 -6.25
C ASP A 226 3.06 -13.28 -5.95
N LEU A 227 2.10 -12.79 -5.15
CA LEU A 227 2.03 -11.40 -4.75
C LEU A 227 3.21 -10.98 -3.87
N LYS A 228 3.66 -11.87 -2.98
CA LYS A 228 4.87 -11.64 -2.17
C LYS A 228 6.11 -11.57 -3.05
N MET A 229 6.26 -12.50 -3.99
CA MET A 229 7.32 -12.50 -4.99
C MET A 229 7.27 -11.22 -5.84
N MET A 230 6.09 -10.82 -6.29
CA MET A 230 5.86 -9.60 -7.08
C MET A 230 6.34 -8.36 -6.31
N SER A 231 5.94 -8.27 -5.05
CA SER A 231 6.28 -7.16 -4.16
C SER A 231 7.80 -7.01 -3.98
N HIS A 232 8.51 -8.12 -3.76
CA HIS A 232 9.96 -8.10 -3.53
C HIS A 232 10.81 -8.02 -4.81
N THR A 233 10.35 -8.64 -5.89
CA THR A 233 11.13 -8.75 -7.14
C THR A 233 10.95 -7.55 -8.06
N TYR A 234 9.76 -6.95 -8.06
CA TYR A 234 9.40 -5.90 -9.01
C TYR A 234 9.05 -4.58 -8.32
N PHE A 235 8.16 -4.58 -7.32
CA PHE A 235 7.69 -3.32 -6.72
C PHE A 235 8.76 -2.63 -5.86
N LEU A 236 9.32 -3.31 -4.85
CA LEU A 236 10.32 -2.73 -3.96
C LEU A 236 11.56 -2.17 -4.68
N PRO A 237 12.17 -2.88 -5.65
CA PRO A 237 13.31 -2.34 -6.40
C PRO A 237 12.98 -1.10 -7.24
N LEU A 238 11.72 -0.92 -7.64
CA LEU A 238 11.26 0.26 -8.38
C LEU A 238 10.82 1.41 -7.45
N TYR A 239 10.64 1.15 -6.16
CA TYR A 239 10.12 2.14 -5.21
C TYR A 239 10.91 3.46 -5.19
N PRO A 240 12.25 3.47 -5.15
CA PRO A 240 13.00 4.73 -5.20
C PRO A 240 12.74 5.53 -6.47
N THR A 241 12.51 4.86 -7.60
CA THR A 241 12.16 5.51 -8.88
C THR A 241 10.74 6.07 -8.85
N PHE A 242 9.78 5.37 -8.22
CA PHE A 242 8.40 5.85 -8.12
C PHE A 242 8.30 7.17 -7.33
N ILE A 243 9.10 7.31 -6.27
CA ILE A 243 9.04 8.48 -5.38
C ILE A 243 9.70 9.71 -5.99
N GLU A 244 10.66 9.53 -6.90
CA GLU A 244 11.34 10.60 -7.64
C GLU A 244 10.63 10.95 -8.97
N ASP A 245 9.52 10.28 -9.31
CA ASP A 245 8.79 10.49 -10.58
C ASP A 245 7.78 11.65 -10.49
N GLU A 246 7.17 11.99 -11.62
CA GLU A 246 6.20 13.08 -11.75
C GLU A 246 4.86 12.74 -11.09
N ASP A 247 4.17 13.75 -10.56
CA ASP A 247 2.83 13.59 -10.01
C ASP A 247 1.85 13.03 -11.05
N PRO A 248 0.95 12.11 -10.67
CA PRO A 248 0.61 11.67 -9.31
C PRO A 248 1.28 10.35 -8.89
N ILE A 249 2.34 9.90 -9.56
CA ILE A 249 2.96 8.58 -9.37
C ILE A 249 3.42 8.34 -7.92
N PRO A 250 4.17 9.26 -7.26
CA PRO A 250 4.65 9.05 -5.90
C PRO A 250 3.53 8.70 -4.91
N MET A 251 2.39 9.41 -4.99
CA MET A 251 1.23 9.19 -4.14
C MET A 251 0.66 7.76 -4.29
N TYR A 252 0.54 7.26 -5.52
CA TYR A 252 0.05 5.89 -5.76
C TYR A 252 1.03 4.84 -5.26
N ALA A 253 2.34 5.06 -5.43
CA ALA A 253 3.35 4.14 -4.95
C ALA A 253 3.38 4.07 -3.41
N GLN A 254 3.25 5.21 -2.73
CA GLN A 254 3.14 5.26 -1.27
C GLN A 254 1.91 4.51 -0.76
N LYS A 255 0.73 4.76 -1.36
CA LYS A 255 -0.50 4.03 -1.02
C LYS A 255 -0.34 2.53 -1.18
N LEU A 256 0.28 2.10 -2.29
CA LEU A 256 0.53 0.70 -2.53
C LEU A 256 1.52 0.10 -1.52
N LEU A 257 2.61 0.79 -1.20
CA LEU A 257 3.58 0.31 -0.21
C LEU A 257 2.93 0.14 1.17
N VAL A 258 2.14 1.11 1.63
CA VAL A 258 1.38 0.99 2.89
C VAL A 258 0.50 -0.25 2.87
N MET A 259 -0.27 -0.44 1.80
CA MET A 259 -1.15 -1.60 1.66
C MET A 259 -0.37 -2.92 1.68
N LEU A 260 0.78 -3.00 1.00
CA LEU A 260 1.63 -4.19 1.00
C LEU A 260 2.24 -4.47 2.39
N ILE A 261 2.50 -3.43 3.19
CA ILE A 261 2.95 -3.57 4.59
C ILE A 261 1.80 -4.05 5.49
N GLU A 262 0.62 -3.42 5.41
CA GLU A 262 -0.55 -3.78 6.21
C GLU A 262 -0.98 -5.24 6.02
N TYR A 263 -0.87 -5.75 4.79
CA TYR A 263 -1.19 -7.15 4.46
C TYR A 263 0.01 -8.11 4.60
N ASN A 264 1.14 -7.67 5.16
CA ASN A 264 2.35 -8.48 5.42
C ASN A 264 3.02 -9.08 4.15
N PHE A 265 2.86 -8.43 3.00
CA PHE A 265 3.61 -8.76 1.78
C PHE A 265 4.98 -8.12 1.73
N ILE A 266 5.17 -7.01 2.45
CA ILE A 266 6.44 -6.31 2.67
C ILE A 266 6.59 -6.08 4.17
N ASN A 267 7.73 -6.43 4.75
CA ASN A 267 8.03 -6.10 6.13
C ASN A 267 8.71 -4.73 6.19
N VAL A 268 8.56 -4.04 7.32
CA VAL A 268 9.26 -2.76 7.52
C VAL A 268 10.78 -2.94 7.45
N SER A 269 11.30 -4.12 7.85
CA SER A 269 12.72 -4.47 7.71
C SER A 269 13.22 -4.41 6.26
N ASP A 270 12.35 -4.64 5.28
CA ASP A 270 12.69 -4.67 3.85
C ASP A 270 12.90 -3.25 3.28
N ILE A 271 12.47 -2.22 4.01
CA ILE A 271 12.57 -0.81 3.60
C ILE A 271 13.50 0.04 4.48
N LEU A 272 14.28 -0.58 5.39
CA LEU A 272 15.19 0.13 6.31
C LEU A 272 16.47 0.66 5.66
N HIS A 273 16.57 0.67 4.32
CA HIS A 273 17.67 1.33 3.64
C HIS A 273 17.62 2.84 3.90
N LEU A 274 18.76 3.42 4.31
CA LEU A 274 18.84 4.82 4.74
C LEU A 274 18.21 5.80 3.73
N LYS A 275 18.43 5.59 2.43
CA LYS A 275 17.85 6.41 1.35
C LYS A 275 16.31 6.35 1.37
N THR A 276 15.73 5.16 1.49
CA THR A 276 14.28 4.96 1.55
C THR A 276 13.70 5.60 2.82
N VAL A 277 14.36 5.42 3.96
CA VAL A 277 13.94 6.03 5.23
C VAL A 277 13.92 7.55 5.09
N THR A 278 14.98 8.18 4.60
CA THR A 278 14.99 9.65 4.40
C THR A 278 13.87 10.10 3.46
N GLN A 279 13.69 9.39 2.34
CA GLN A 279 12.65 9.70 1.35
C GLN A 279 11.23 9.65 1.93
N CYS A 280 10.94 8.74 2.86
CA CYS A 280 9.64 8.68 3.52
C CYS A 280 9.32 9.93 4.36
N PHE A 281 10.34 10.62 4.89
CA PHE A 281 10.16 11.82 5.72
C PHE A 281 10.29 13.13 4.93
N ASP A 282 10.72 13.11 3.66
CA ASP A 282 10.98 14.32 2.87
C ASP A 282 9.74 15.23 2.71
N PHE A 283 8.53 14.67 2.69
CA PHE A 283 7.30 15.48 2.59
C PHE A 283 7.13 16.46 3.78
N LEU A 284 7.71 16.14 4.94
CA LEU A 284 7.71 17.03 6.12
C LEU A 284 8.59 18.27 5.93
N LEU A 285 9.50 18.25 4.95
CA LEU A 285 10.38 19.37 4.60
C LEU A 285 9.72 20.33 3.59
N GLY A 286 8.72 19.86 2.85
CA GLY A 286 7.98 20.61 1.83
C GLY A 286 6.72 21.31 2.33
N ASP A 287 5.79 21.59 1.42
CA ASP A 287 4.46 22.11 1.74
C ASP A 287 3.56 20.99 2.28
N LEU A 288 3.13 21.13 3.54
CA LEU A 288 2.25 20.17 4.22
C LEU A 288 0.88 20.03 3.54
N SER A 289 0.47 20.97 2.68
CA SER A 289 -0.76 20.85 1.89
C SER A 289 -0.71 19.68 0.87
N SER A 290 0.49 19.24 0.50
CA SER A 290 0.74 18.08 -0.37
C SER A 290 0.81 16.75 0.38
N ALA A 291 0.77 16.77 1.72
CA ALA A 291 0.85 15.57 2.53
C ALA A 291 -0.38 14.68 2.30
N ASN A 292 -0.14 13.37 2.20
CA ASN A 292 -1.18 12.36 2.14
C ASN A 292 -1.11 11.44 3.37
N VAL A 293 -2.21 10.76 3.72
CA VAL A 293 -2.28 9.86 4.90
C VAL A 293 -1.21 8.77 4.84
N SER A 294 -0.94 8.25 3.64
CA SER A 294 0.05 7.19 3.44
C SER A 294 1.47 7.63 3.79
N ASN A 295 1.83 8.91 3.61
CA ASN A 295 3.10 9.45 4.09
C ASN A 295 3.25 9.31 5.60
N VAL A 296 2.19 9.68 6.33
CA VAL A 296 2.16 9.63 7.79
C VAL A 296 2.20 8.18 8.28
N GLN A 297 1.44 7.29 7.63
CA GLN A 297 1.44 5.85 7.94
C GLN A 297 2.82 5.20 7.69
N LEU A 298 3.51 5.55 6.60
CA LEU A 298 4.87 5.07 6.36
C LEU A 298 5.86 5.57 7.42
N CYS A 299 5.79 6.86 7.77
CA CYS A 299 6.60 7.41 8.86
C CYS A 299 6.31 6.72 10.20
N LEU A 300 5.04 6.41 10.48
CA LEU A 300 4.61 5.72 11.68
C LEU A 300 5.14 4.28 11.71
N ALA A 301 5.02 3.55 10.60
CA ALA A 301 5.54 2.19 10.48
C ALA A 301 7.06 2.15 10.70
N LEU A 302 7.80 3.09 10.09
CA LEU A 302 9.24 3.22 10.27
C LEU A 302 9.62 3.60 11.71
N ALA A 303 8.98 4.62 12.29
CA ALA A 303 9.27 5.08 13.65
C ALA A 303 8.91 4.02 14.72
N SER A 304 7.93 3.16 14.43
CA SER A 304 7.51 2.06 15.31
C SER A 304 8.34 0.79 15.13
N ALA A 305 9.14 0.68 14.06
CA ALA A 305 9.91 -0.51 13.77
C ALA A 305 11.00 -0.74 14.84
N PRO A 306 11.07 -1.93 15.47
CA PRO A 306 12.11 -2.21 16.46
C PRO A 306 13.51 -2.23 15.82
N ASP A 307 13.59 -2.72 14.58
CA ASP A 307 14.84 -2.91 13.83
C ASP A 307 15.45 -1.59 13.32
N LEU A 308 14.67 -0.50 13.25
CA LEU A 308 15.20 0.81 12.91
C LEU A 308 15.95 1.39 14.12
N GLU A 309 17.23 1.74 13.97
CA GLU A 309 18.00 2.34 15.06
C GLU A 309 17.50 3.75 15.43
N THR A 310 17.37 4.06 16.73
CA THR A 310 16.92 5.39 17.19
C THR A 310 17.85 6.50 16.71
N LYS A 311 19.14 6.21 16.50
CA LYS A 311 20.12 7.16 15.99
C LYS A 311 19.77 7.66 14.59
N ILE A 312 19.20 6.81 13.74
CA ILE A 312 18.75 7.20 12.39
C ILE A 312 17.61 8.20 12.51
N LEU A 313 16.59 7.90 13.32
CA LEU A 313 15.48 8.84 13.59
C LEU A 313 15.99 10.18 14.15
N SER A 314 16.99 10.15 15.04
CA SER A 314 17.62 11.35 15.56
C SER A 314 18.40 12.16 14.52
N GLN A 315 18.92 11.53 13.47
CA GLN A 315 19.66 12.20 12.40
C GLN A 315 18.73 12.89 11.39
N LEU A 316 17.46 12.48 11.33
CA LEU A 316 16.47 13.11 10.46
C LEU A 316 16.13 14.54 10.92
N HIS A 317 16.23 14.84 12.22
CA HIS A 317 15.90 16.15 12.79
C HIS A 317 14.49 16.66 12.41
N VAL A 318 13.51 15.75 12.43
CA VAL A 318 12.14 15.99 11.97
C VAL A 318 11.12 16.20 13.09
N VAL A 319 11.49 16.16 14.38
CA VAL A 319 10.51 16.22 15.48
C VAL A 319 9.67 17.49 15.41
N ARG A 320 10.31 18.65 15.22
CA ARG A 320 9.60 19.92 15.01
C ARG A 320 8.64 19.85 13.84
N LYS A 321 9.03 19.20 12.73
CA LYS A 321 8.21 19.11 11.51
C LYS A 321 7.02 18.18 11.69
N VAL A 322 7.18 17.08 12.43
CA VAL A 322 6.06 16.22 12.85
C VAL A 322 5.10 17.00 13.75
N GLY A 323 5.60 17.81 14.68
CA GLY A 323 4.78 18.72 15.49
C GLY A 323 4.00 19.73 14.64
N ASN A 324 4.66 20.38 13.68
CA ASN A 324 4.02 21.30 12.75
C ASN A 324 2.93 20.61 11.89
N LEU A 325 3.15 19.35 11.50
CA LEU A 325 2.12 18.55 10.82
C LEU A 325 0.90 18.34 11.72
N LEU A 326 1.09 18.02 13.00
CA LEU A 326 -0.03 17.88 13.94
C LEU A 326 -0.81 19.18 14.10
N GLU A 327 -0.12 20.31 14.23
CA GLU A 327 -0.73 21.65 14.26
C GLU A 327 -1.55 21.93 13.00
N PHE A 328 -0.99 21.62 11.83
CA PHE A 328 -1.65 21.81 10.54
C PHE A 328 -2.90 20.94 10.39
N VAL A 329 -2.77 19.63 10.68
CA VAL A 329 -3.87 18.65 10.61
C VAL A 329 -5.02 19.04 11.54
N ASN A 330 -4.72 19.45 12.78
CA ASN A 330 -5.72 19.92 13.74
C ASN A 330 -6.39 21.22 13.26
N ALA A 331 -5.61 22.21 12.83
CA ALA A 331 -6.13 23.50 12.37
C ALA A 331 -6.99 23.39 11.10
N LYS A 332 -6.71 22.40 10.24
CA LYS A 332 -7.45 22.12 9.01
C LYS A 332 -8.58 21.10 9.18
N GLN A 333 -8.77 20.55 10.38
CA GLN A 333 -9.77 19.52 10.68
C GLN A 333 -9.67 18.30 9.74
N MET A 334 -8.44 17.83 9.49
CA MET A 334 -8.20 16.66 8.66
C MET A 334 -8.34 15.38 9.50
N GLU A 335 -9.57 14.95 9.74
CA GLU A 335 -9.90 13.82 10.66
C GLU A 335 -9.09 12.54 10.35
N ASP A 336 -9.03 12.13 9.07
CA ASP A 336 -8.30 10.93 8.62
C ASP A 336 -6.78 10.96 8.93
N PHE A 337 -6.22 12.15 9.17
CA PHE A 337 -4.79 12.32 9.48
C PHE A 337 -4.51 12.39 10.97
N LEU A 338 -5.50 12.72 11.78
CA LEU A 338 -5.29 13.11 13.18
C LEU A 338 -4.79 11.95 14.02
N GLU A 339 -5.44 10.79 13.90
CA GLU A 339 -5.01 9.57 14.59
C GLU A 339 -3.60 9.11 14.13
N PRO A 340 -3.31 8.91 12.81
CA PRO A 340 -1.96 8.53 12.37
C PRO A 340 -0.87 9.53 12.80
N THR A 341 -1.16 10.83 12.81
CA THR A 341 -0.20 11.87 13.19
C THR A 341 0.08 11.86 14.69
N LEU A 342 -0.94 11.66 15.53
CA LEU A 342 -0.76 11.47 16.97
C LEU A 342 0.01 10.19 17.28
N ALA A 343 -0.31 9.09 16.60
CA ALA A 343 0.42 7.83 16.73
C ALA A 343 1.90 8.01 16.32
N LEU A 344 2.18 8.81 15.28
CA LEU A 344 3.55 9.15 14.88
C LEU A 344 4.29 9.94 15.97
N CYS A 345 3.64 10.94 16.56
CA CYS A 345 4.19 11.67 17.71
C CYS A 345 4.53 10.71 18.86
N LYS A 346 3.58 9.84 19.23
CA LYS A 346 3.77 8.81 20.26
C LYS A 346 4.97 7.92 19.95
N ALA A 347 5.11 7.45 18.71
CA ALA A 347 6.21 6.59 18.30
C ALA A 347 7.57 7.27 18.53
N PHE A 348 7.74 8.52 18.08
CA PHE A 348 8.98 9.28 18.32
C PHE A 348 9.28 9.46 19.82
N ILE A 349 8.26 9.79 20.63
CA ILE A 349 8.42 9.94 22.08
C ILE A 349 8.82 8.61 22.72
N LEU A 350 8.17 7.50 22.37
CA LEU A 350 8.54 6.17 22.90
C LEU A 350 9.96 5.76 22.50
N ARG A 351 10.37 6.03 21.26
CA ARG A 351 11.73 5.76 20.79
C ARG A 351 12.78 6.54 21.58
N SER A 352 12.45 7.73 22.07
CA SER A 352 13.35 8.57 22.87
C SER A 352 13.56 8.08 24.31
N ILE A 353 12.55 7.43 24.90
CA ILE A 353 12.59 6.92 26.29
C ILE A 353 13.45 5.64 26.38
N GLY A 354 13.70 4.97 25.25
CA GLY A 354 14.44 3.71 25.19
C GLY A 354 13.55 2.54 25.58
N SER A 355 13.25 1.66 24.61
CA SER A 355 12.54 0.42 24.91
C SER A 355 13.50 -0.56 25.60
N SER A 356 13.65 -0.47 26.92
CA SER A 356 14.06 -1.65 27.69
C SER A 356 13.02 -2.73 27.39
N LYS A 357 13.46 -3.95 27.04
CA LYS A 357 12.69 -5.16 26.65
C LYS A 357 11.60 -5.60 27.66
N GLY A 358 10.72 -4.71 28.06
CA GLY A 358 9.79 -4.85 29.19
C GLY A 358 8.72 -3.75 29.26
N ILE A 359 8.58 -2.87 28.25
CA ILE A 359 7.34 -2.11 28.01
C ILE A 359 6.64 -2.76 26.80
N ALA A 360 6.44 -4.07 26.90
CA ALA A 360 5.55 -4.78 26.00
C ALA A 360 4.15 -4.26 26.25
N TYR A 361 3.51 -3.62 25.26
CA TYR A 361 2.05 -3.42 25.16
C TYR A 361 1.30 -3.55 26.50
N CYS A 362 1.60 -2.68 27.47
CA CYS A 362 0.88 -2.70 28.72
C CYS A 362 -0.46 -2.05 28.44
N LYS A 363 -1.53 -2.87 28.44
CA LYS A 363 -2.93 -2.44 28.57
C LYS A 363 -3.21 -1.73 29.92
N GLU A 364 -2.18 -1.48 30.72
CA GLU A 364 -2.28 -0.67 31.92
C GLU A 364 -2.08 0.80 31.57
N PRO A 365 -2.92 1.68 32.15
CA PRO A 365 -2.85 3.09 31.88
C PRO A 365 -1.45 3.63 32.19
N SER A 366 -0.87 4.34 31.22
CA SER A 366 0.38 5.08 31.34
C SER A 366 0.26 6.20 32.37
N LEU A 367 0.14 5.84 33.65
CA LEU A 367 0.15 6.75 34.77
C LEU A 367 1.60 7.05 35.14
N LEU A 368 1.85 8.30 35.54
CA LEU A 368 3.12 8.68 36.16
C LEU A 368 3.08 8.15 37.59
N ASN A 369 3.74 7.02 37.84
CA ASN A 369 3.88 6.49 39.20
C ASN A 369 4.81 7.40 40.01
N ASP A 370 4.67 7.47 41.33
CA ASP A 370 5.56 8.29 42.18
C ASP A 370 7.04 7.86 42.10
N SER A 371 7.34 6.64 41.63
CA SER A 371 8.70 6.19 41.32
C SER A 371 9.37 6.95 40.16
N THR A 372 8.60 7.63 39.29
CA THR A 372 9.12 8.49 38.22
C THR A 372 9.88 9.71 38.78
N PHE A 373 9.69 10.03 40.06
CA PHE A 373 10.42 11.10 40.76
C PHE A 373 11.79 10.68 41.31
N ASN A 374 11.99 9.38 41.58
CA ASN A 374 13.17 8.90 42.32
C ASN A 374 14.28 8.34 41.43
N VAL A 375 14.00 8.10 40.15
CA VAL A 375 15.06 7.74 39.20
C VAL A 375 15.80 9.03 38.85
N SER A 376 16.91 9.28 39.53
CA SER A 376 17.96 10.15 39.00
C SER A 376 18.16 9.76 37.53
N MET A 377 17.77 10.65 36.62
CA MET A 377 17.76 10.43 35.18
C MET A 377 19.19 10.28 34.65
N ALA A 378 19.80 9.14 34.92
CA ALA A 378 20.87 8.58 34.11
C ALA A 378 20.21 7.75 33.01
N PHE A 379 19.36 8.38 32.19
CA PHE A 379 19.09 7.84 30.87
C PHE A 379 20.40 7.96 30.10
N ASP A 380 20.88 6.85 29.53
CA ASP A 380 22.00 6.88 28.60
C ASP A 380 21.62 7.82 27.44
N GLN A 381 22.10 9.08 27.51
CA GLN A 381 21.90 10.12 26.49
C GLN A 381 22.47 9.70 25.11
N GLN A 382 23.15 8.56 25.03
CA GLN A 382 23.67 7.99 23.79
C GLN A 382 22.58 7.40 22.87
N HIS A 383 21.38 7.11 23.38
CA HIS A 383 20.32 6.42 22.61
C HIS A 383 19.00 7.19 22.45
N SER A 384 18.92 8.46 22.87
CA SER A 384 17.70 9.28 22.72
C SER A 384 17.67 10.08 21.40
N ILE A 385 16.45 10.48 21.00
CA ILE A 385 16.24 11.39 19.87
C ILE A 385 16.60 12.82 20.33
N LYS A 386 17.61 13.43 19.70
CA LYS A 386 18.21 14.70 20.18
C LYS A 386 17.26 15.88 20.15
N ASP A 387 16.36 15.93 19.19
CA ASP A 387 15.37 17.01 18.99
C ASP A 387 14.01 16.69 19.62
N ILE A 388 13.89 15.65 20.47
CA ILE A 388 12.60 15.27 21.08
C ILE A 388 11.96 16.39 21.89
N SER A 389 12.78 17.27 22.46
CA SER A 389 12.37 18.44 23.23
C SER A 389 11.53 19.42 22.42
N ASP A 390 11.61 19.39 21.08
CA ASP A 390 10.80 20.24 20.21
C ASP A 390 9.29 19.98 20.33
N PHE A 391 8.87 18.76 20.70
CA PHE A 391 7.46 18.49 20.98
C PHE A 391 6.91 19.29 22.17
N GLY A 392 7.76 19.91 22.99
CA GLY A 392 7.33 20.84 24.03
C GLY A 392 6.45 21.99 23.52
N SER A 393 6.67 22.46 22.28
CA SER A 393 5.78 23.48 21.69
C SER A 393 4.39 22.94 21.32
N ASN A 394 4.25 21.63 21.12
CA ASN A 394 3.00 20.99 20.69
C ASN A 394 2.09 20.61 21.85
N VAL A 395 2.51 20.82 23.11
CA VAL A 395 1.69 20.57 24.30
C VAL A 395 0.32 21.26 24.21
N GLY A 396 0.28 22.48 23.67
CA GLY A 396 -0.98 23.21 23.48
C GLY A 396 -1.97 22.45 22.57
N VAL A 397 -1.48 21.78 21.52
CA VAL A 397 -2.31 20.99 20.62
C VAL A 397 -2.71 19.65 21.25
N PHE A 398 -1.80 19.00 21.98
CA PHE A 398 -2.18 17.79 22.74
C PHE A 398 -3.32 18.09 23.72
N LEU A 399 -3.28 19.21 24.44
CA LEU A 399 -4.34 19.61 25.37
C LEU A 399 -5.68 19.87 24.67
N GLU A 400 -5.68 20.47 23.48
CA GLU A 400 -6.89 20.64 22.67
C GLU A 400 -7.46 19.28 22.24
N LEU A 401 -6.60 18.38 21.79
CA LEU A 401 -7.00 17.05 21.30
C LEU A 401 -7.44 16.10 22.41
N ILE A 402 -7.03 16.31 23.65
CA ILE A 402 -7.58 15.60 24.82
C ILE A 402 -9.08 15.88 24.99
N ALA A 403 -9.55 17.06 24.58
CA ALA A 403 -10.96 17.44 24.61
C ALA A 403 -11.73 16.98 23.35
N ASN A 404 -11.11 16.20 22.45
CA ASN A 404 -11.76 15.72 21.23
C ASN A 404 -12.88 14.72 21.56
N PRO A 405 -14.04 14.77 20.85
CA PRO A 405 -15.14 13.83 21.07
C PRO A 405 -14.78 12.38 20.75
N GLU A 406 -13.82 12.15 19.85
CA GLU A 406 -13.35 10.82 19.51
C GLU A 406 -12.38 10.28 20.57
N ARG A 407 -12.81 9.24 21.28
CA ARG A 407 -12.07 8.68 22.43
C ARG A 407 -10.65 8.24 22.08
N GLN A 408 -10.44 7.68 20.89
CA GLN A 408 -9.14 7.20 20.44
C GLN A 408 -8.13 8.35 20.28
N ILE A 409 -8.58 9.48 19.73
CA ILE A 409 -7.78 10.71 19.59
C ILE A 409 -7.46 11.29 20.97
N ALA A 410 -8.46 11.42 21.85
CA ALA A 410 -8.28 11.93 23.20
C ALA A 410 -7.33 11.05 24.03
N ASP A 411 -7.44 9.73 23.92
CA ASP A 411 -6.55 8.77 24.57
C ASP A 411 -5.10 8.93 24.09
N LEU A 412 -4.86 8.91 22.77
CA LEU A 412 -3.54 9.09 22.17
C LEU A 412 -2.91 10.43 22.55
N ALA A 413 -3.67 11.53 22.53
CA ALA A 413 -3.18 12.85 22.90
C ALA A 413 -2.78 12.93 24.38
N SER A 414 -3.63 12.40 25.28
CA SER A 414 -3.33 12.35 26.72
C SER A 414 -2.11 11.48 27.03
N GLU A 415 -1.93 10.38 26.29
CA GLU A 415 -0.78 9.50 26.42
C GLU A 415 0.50 10.15 25.88
N CYS A 416 0.45 10.82 24.72
CA CYS A 416 1.58 11.59 24.18
C CYS A 416 2.09 12.62 25.18
N MET A 417 1.17 13.35 25.83
CA MET A 417 1.52 14.34 26.85
C MET A 417 2.27 13.71 28.03
N VAL A 418 1.77 12.60 28.57
CA VAL A 418 2.43 11.91 29.70
C VAL A 418 3.79 11.34 29.29
N LEU A 419 3.88 10.73 28.11
CA LEU A 419 5.15 10.21 27.60
C LEU A 419 6.15 11.35 27.33
N LEU A 420 5.69 12.51 26.86
CA LEU A 420 6.55 13.66 26.64
C LEU A 420 7.13 14.20 27.95
N ILE A 421 6.37 14.17 29.05
CA ILE A 421 6.90 14.49 30.39
C ILE A 421 8.03 13.53 30.79
N LYS A 422 7.93 12.24 30.43
CA LYS A 422 9.00 11.27 30.69
C LYS A 422 10.22 11.51 29.80
N ALA A 423 10.00 11.86 28.53
CA ALA A 423 11.06 12.03 27.53
C ALA A 423 11.81 13.37 27.64
N SER A 424 11.08 14.47 27.86
CA SER A 424 11.61 15.84 27.92
C SER A 424 10.92 16.64 29.05
N PRO A 425 11.20 16.33 30.33
CA PRO A 425 10.45 16.86 31.46
C PRO A 425 10.39 18.39 31.53
N ARG A 426 11.49 19.07 31.17
CA ARG A 426 11.61 20.54 31.26
C ARG A 426 10.74 21.24 30.21
N GLU A 427 10.81 20.81 28.97
CA GLU A 427 10.07 21.40 27.85
C GLU A 427 8.58 21.06 27.92
N ALA A 428 8.24 19.84 28.34
CA ALA A 428 6.86 19.44 28.62
C ALA A 428 6.24 20.30 29.74
N THR A 429 6.99 20.49 30.85
CA THR A 429 6.56 21.35 31.97
C THR A 429 6.37 22.79 31.52
N THR A 430 7.30 23.32 30.73
CA THR A 430 7.19 24.67 30.16
C THR A 430 5.91 24.78 29.33
N GLY A 431 5.70 23.84 28.40
CA GLY A 431 4.52 23.82 27.53
C GLY A 431 3.20 23.70 28.31
N LEU A 432 3.15 22.91 29.39
CA LEU A 432 1.95 22.76 30.21
C LEU A 432 1.64 24.06 30.97
N LEU A 433 2.62 24.64 31.66
CA LEU A 433 2.41 25.82 32.49
C LEU A 433 2.18 27.10 31.68
N THR A 434 2.64 27.17 30.42
CA THR A 434 2.25 28.27 29.51
C THR A 434 0.87 28.08 28.88
N ASN A 435 0.29 26.88 28.93
CA ASN A 435 -1.01 26.55 28.32
C ASN A 435 -2.09 26.21 29.38
N LEU A 436 -2.00 26.78 30.59
CA LEU A 436 -3.03 26.63 31.63
C LEU A 436 -4.47 26.88 31.15
N PRO A 437 -4.77 27.85 30.26
CA PRO A 437 -6.12 28.02 29.75
C PRO A 437 -6.70 26.77 29.08
N LYS A 438 -5.87 26.04 28.33
CA LYS A 438 -6.24 24.81 27.62
C LYS A 438 -6.37 23.62 28.57
N ILE A 439 -5.56 23.59 29.64
CA ILE A 439 -5.64 22.54 30.67
C ILE A 439 -7.02 22.54 31.33
N SER A 440 -7.53 23.70 31.71
CA SER A 440 -8.87 23.79 32.31
C SER A 440 -9.95 23.25 31.38
N GLY A 441 -9.89 23.57 30.08
CA GLY A 441 -10.80 23.02 29.09
C GLY A 441 -10.70 21.49 28.99
N ALA A 442 -9.48 20.95 28.95
CA ALA A 442 -9.25 19.51 28.96
C ALA A 442 -9.79 18.83 30.25
N LEU A 443 -9.59 19.44 31.43
CA LEU A 443 -10.10 18.93 32.70
C LEU A 443 -11.64 18.92 32.75
N GLU A 444 -12.29 19.94 32.19
CA GLU A 444 -13.75 20.02 32.09
C GLU A 444 -14.29 18.95 31.14
N SER A 445 -13.69 18.79 29.95
CA SER A 445 -14.10 17.78 28.98
C SER A 445 -13.91 16.34 29.48
N CYS A 446 -12.84 16.07 30.23
CA CYS A 446 -12.53 14.72 30.72
C CYS A 446 -13.43 14.27 31.91
N GLN A 447 -14.17 15.18 32.57
CA GLN A 447 -15.04 14.83 33.69
C GLN A 447 -16.22 13.93 33.30
N HIS A 448 -16.62 13.98 32.03
CA HIS A 448 -17.74 13.19 31.51
C HIS A 448 -17.29 11.82 30.98
N ASP A 449 -15.98 11.52 30.98
CA ASP A 449 -15.49 10.22 30.55
C ASP A 449 -15.65 9.17 31.65
N ALA A 450 -16.25 8.03 31.29
CA ALA A 450 -16.56 6.95 32.23
C ALA A 450 -15.30 6.21 32.74
N SER A 451 -14.18 6.27 32.00
CA SER A 451 -12.93 5.63 32.42
C SER A 451 -12.11 6.49 33.38
N GLY A 452 -12.26 7.82 33.30
CA GLY A 452 -11.50 8.78 34.09
C GLY A 452 -10.00 8.81 33.79
N LEU A 453 -9.53 8.05 32.79
CA LEU A 453 -8.12 7.85 32.52
C LEU A 453 -7.44 9.12 32.00
N GLN A 454 -8.04 9.78 31.02
CA GLN A 454 -7.53 11.03 30.47
C GLN A 454 -7.46 12.10 31.58
N LEU A 455 -8.49 12.16 32.44
CA LEU A 455 -8.51 13.05 33.59
C LEU A 455 -7.34 12.78 34.55
N LEU A 456 -7.10 11.51 34.90
CA LEU A 456 -5.96 11.12 35.74
C LEU A 456 -4.63 11.50 35.10
N ARG A 457 -4.44 11.24 33.79
CA ARG A 457 -3.22 11.62 33.06
C ARG A 457 -2.95 13.11 33.11
N VAL A 458 -3.97 13.95 32.89
CA VAL A 458 -3.86 15.42 32.97
C VAL A 458 -3.51 15.87 34.40
N LEU A 459 -4.19 15.33 35.42
CA LEU A 459 -3.93 15.68 36.81
C LEU A 459 -2.50 15.31 37.25
N HIS A 460 -2.05 14.10 36.92
CA HIS A 460 -0.69 13.65 37.19
C HIS A 460 0.36 14.47 36.44
N ALA A 461 0.12 14.77 35.16
CA ALA A 461 0.99 15.60 34.34
C ALA A 461 1.17 17.01 34.92
N LEU A 462 0.07 17.62 35.37
CA LEU A 462 0.11 18.94 35.98
C LEU A 462 0.78 18.92 37.36
N ALA A 463 0.51 17.91 38.18
CA ALA A 463 1.15 17.76 39.50
C ALA A 463 2.67 17.59 39.33
N PHE A 464 3.08 16.79 38.34
CA PHE A 464 4.48 16.65 37.97
C PHE A 464 5.09 17.99 37.55
N SER A 465 4.42 18.71 36.67
CA SER A 465 4.91 20.00 36.14
C SER A 465 5.10 21.04 37.24
N CYS A 466 4.18 21.10 38.21
CA CYS A 466 4.32 21.99 39.37
C CYS A 466 5.56 21.64 40.23
N ARG A 467 5.78 20.34 40.49
CA ARG A 467 6.96 19.88 41.22
C ARG A 467 8.26 20.11 40.45
N GLN A 468 8.25 19.88 39.15
CA GLN A 468 9.39 20.11 38.26
C GLN A 468 9.77 21.60 38.23
N PHE A 469 8.77 22.48 38.11
CA PHE A 469 8.97 23.94 38.14
C PHE A 469 9.71 24.40 39.41
N LEU A 470 9.30 23.90 40.57
CA LEU A 470 9.90 24.25 41.86
C LEU A 470 11.29 23.62 42.05
N SER A 471 11.43 22.33 41.75
CA SER A 471 12.69 21.59 41.97
C SER A 471 13.82 22.06 41.06
N GLN A 472 13.50 22.48 39.83
CA GLN A 472 14.48 22.98 38.86
C GLN A 472 14.60 24.51 38.84
N ALA A 473 13.94 25.21 39.78
CA ALA A 473 13.91 26.68 39.86
C ALA A 473 13.64 27.35 38.50
N MET A 474 12.63 26.87 37.78
CA MET A 474 12.34 27.35 36.43
C MET A 474 11.89 28.81 36.45
N ILE A 475 12.44 29.62 35.52
CA ILE A 475 12.04 31.01 35.34
C ILE A 475 10.99 31.05 34.24
N LEU A 476 9.72 30.93 34.62
CA LEU A 476 8.57 30.98 33.72
C LEU A 476 7.50 31.91 34.31
N SER A 477 6.96 32.81 33.47
CA SER A 477 5.82 33.64 33.85
C SER A 477 4.54 32.81 33.77
N ILE A 478 3.85 32.63 34.90
CA ILE A 478 2.60 31.86 34.98
C ILE A 478 1.46 32.82 35.32
N SER A 479 0.36 32.71 34.59
CA SER A 479 -0.82 33.57 34.81
C SER A 479 -1.53 33.21 36.12
N VAL A 480 -1.52 34.13 37.09
CA VAL A 480 -2.19 33.95 38.39
C VAL A 480 -3.70 33.71 38.25
N PRO A 481 -4.45 34.43 37.38
CA PRO A 481 -5.86 34.13 37.13
C PRO A 481 -6.09 32.70 36.60
N GLU A 482 -5.22 32.20 35.74
CA GLU A 482 -5.36 30.84 35.21
C GLU A 482 -5.00 29.76 36.24
N ILE A 483 -4.01 30.01 37.11
CA ILE A 483 -3.73 29.14 38.26
C ILE A 483 -4.99 29.05 39.13
N ALA A 484 -5.60 30.19 39.49
CA ALA A 484 -6.80 30.22 40.32
C ALA A 484 -7.99 29.48 39.67
N ARG A 485 -8.13 29.57 38.34
CA ARG A 485 -9.16 28.84 37.60
C ARG A 485 -8.95 27.33 37.63
N VAL A 486 -7.71 26.88 37.37
CA VAL A 486 -7.36 25.45 37.47
C VAL A 486 -7.55 24.95 38.90
N GLU A 487 -7.15 25.73 39.91
CA GLU A 487 -7.37 25.39 41.32
C GLU A 487 -8.85 25.19 41.65
N ALA A 488 -9.74 26.05 41.13
CA ALA A 488 -11.18 25.92 41.34
C ALA A 488 -11.75 24.63 40.74
N ILE A 489 -11.33 24.28 39.52
CA ILE A 489 -11.74 23.03 38.85
C ILE A 489 -11.23 21.81 39.64
N VAL A 490 -9.94 21.80 39.98
CA VAL A 490 -9.30 20.71 40.73
C VAL A 490 -9.90 20.55 42.12
N ALA A 491 -10.32 21.65 42.78
CA ALA A 491 -10.99 21.59 44.06
C ALA A 491 -12.32 20.83 43.99
N GLY A 492 -13.09 20.99 42.89
CA GLY A 492 -14.31 20.22 42.65
C GLY A 492 -14.05 18.72 42.44
N LEU A 493 -12.88 18.34 41.93
CA LEU A 493 -12.51 16.94 41.68
C LEU A 493 -12.12 16.16 42.95
N LYS A 494 -11.94 16.84 44.09
CA LYS A 494 -11.60 16.18 45.37
C LYS A 494 -12.71 15.27 45.90
N THR A 495 -13.94 15.48 45.44
CA THR A 495 -15.11 14.67 45.81
C THR A 495 -15.56 13.77 44.66
N SER A 496 -14.70 13.53 43.66
CA SER A 496 -15.02 12.67 42.52
C SER A 496 -15.13 11.20 42.94
N ASP A 497 -16.15 10.52 42.43
CA ASP A 497 -16.35 9.07 42.60
C ASP A 497 -15.45 8.21 41.68
N ILE A 498 -14.72 8.86 40.76
CA ILE A 498 -13.78 8.17 39.86
C ILE A 498 -12.55 7.73 40.66
N LEU A 499 -12.21 6.43 40.55
CA LEU A 499 -11.11 5.82 41.27
C LEU A 499 -9.79 6.58 41.03
N GLY A 500 -9.13 7.00 42.12
CA GLY A 500 -7.84 7.69 42.10
C GLY A 500 -7.90 9.21 41.90
N VAL A 501 -8.96 9.75 41.26
CA VAL A 501 -9.05 11.18 40.91
C VAL A 501 -9.02 12.07 42.15
N ALA A 502 -9.82 11.76 43.17
CA ALA A 502 -9.88 12.53 44.42
C ALA A 502 -8.51 12.65 45.12
N GLY A 503 -7.71 11.57 45.10
CA GLY A 503 -6.38 11.54 45.71
C GLY A 503 -5.37 12.40 44.95
N VAL A 504 -5.34 12.27 43.62
CA VAL A 504 -4.44 13.06 42.77
C VAL A 504 -4.82 14.53 42.79
N ALA A 505 -6.11 14.86 42.75
CA ALA A 505 -6.61 16.24 42.86
C ALA A 505 -6.22 16.88 44.20
N SER A 506 -6.29 16.12 45.29
CA SER A 506 -5.86 16.58 46.62
C SER A 506 -4.36 16.82 46.72
N THR A 507 -3.55 16.09 45.95
CA THR A 507 -2.10 16.32 45.88
C THR A 507 -1.79 17.53 44.99
N LEU A 508 -2.42 17.60 43.82
CA LEU A 508 -2.22 18.66 42.83
C LEU A 508 -2.54 20.05 43.41
N ILE A 509 -3.60 20.18 44.20
CA ILE A 509 -3.97 21.48 44.80
C ILE A 509 -2.84 22.04 45.69
N LEU A 510 -2.13 21.17 46.42
CA LEU A 510 -1.02 21.56 47.29
C LEU A 510 0.16 22.02 46.44
N GLU A 511 0.41 21.37 45.31
CA GLU A 511 1.47 21.76 44.39
C GLU A 511 1.16 23.07 43.65
N LEU A 512 -0.09 23.30 43.23
CA LEU A 512 -0.51 24.56 42.61
C LEU A 512 -0.35 25.75 43.57
N GLN A 513 -0.69 25.57 44.85
CA GLN A 513 -0.54 26.60 45.88
C GLN A 513 0.92 27.00 46.14
N ARG A 514 1.87 26.12 45.81
CA ARG A 514 3.31 26.39 45.95
C ARG A 514 3.89 27.19 44.78
N LEU A 515 3.17 27.31 43.66
CA LEU A 515 3.63 28.10 42.52
C LEU A 515 3.70 29.59 42.89
N PRO A 516 4.68 30.34 42.35
CA PRO A 516 4.85 31.74 42.65
C PRO A 516 3.64 32.52 42.14
N ARG A 517 2.96 33.17 43.08
CA ARG A 517 1.88 34.12 42.82
C ARG A 517 2.55 35.49 42.88
N GLY A 518 2.99 36.00 41.73
CA GLY A 518 3.64 37.31 41.65
C GLY A 518 2.85 38.38 42.40
N VAL A 519 3.58 39.34 42.99
CA VAL A 519 3.01 40.58 43.54
C VAL A 519 2.64 41.52 42.40
#